data_AF-A0A6G0XMX2-F1
#
_entry.id   AF-A0A6G0XMX2-F1
#
_cell.length_a   1.000
_cell.length_b   1.000
_cell.length_c   1.000
_cell.angle_alpha   90.00
_cell.angle_beta   90.00
_cell.angle_gamma   90.00
#
_symmetry.space_group_name_H-M   'P 1'
#
loop_
_entity.id
_entity.type
_entity.pdbx_description
1 polymer ?
#
loop_
_entity_poly.entity_id
_entity_poly.type
_entity_poly.pdbx_seq_one_letter_code
_entity_poly.pdbx_strand_id
1 'polypeptide(L)'
;MPGLLYADIARIYYFTTNGFKIWCLSIIMVANFFSFGLVLAVSLLDMIPLRLQHVVSYSAPVFLSASIAAISVACCKDSLFHGSYTAEGTPTSVKHIMNSIVQPLVVSFVCSLVLSTVYRLVAHKRVFMALGWCKTNSFLTFAKTPNFITALPLEQTNEIRIGNKMFCKPSPESVASDKSNATSPHRVISIYALVASMLFPSFVQQYGTISNNEFTQKTKKKLEKKKYNHTRGACVV
;
A
#
# COMPACT_ATOMS: atom_id res chain seq x y z
N MET A 1 2.39 -15.20 16.19
CA MET A 1 1.36 -14.13 16.19
C MET A 1 0.90 -13.88 17.62
N PRO A 2 1.28 -12.77 18.25
CA PRO A 2 0.91 -12.48 19.64
C PRO A 2 -0.60 -12.44 19.87
N GLY A 3 -1.37 -11.86 18.94
CA GLY A 3 -2.83 -11.76 19.05
C GLY A 3 -3.54 -13.10 19.16
N LEU A 4 -3.05 -14.14 18.50
CA LEU A 4 -3.66 -15.47 18.58
C LEU A 4 -3.43 -16.12 19.96
N LEU A 5 -2.23 -15.91 20.53
CA LEU A 5 -1.87 -16.38 21.86
C LEU A 5 -2.68 -15.66 22.95
N TYR A 6 -2.92 -14.35 22.80
CA TYR A 6 -3.82 -13.63 23.71
C TYR A 6 -5.28 -14.07 23.59
N ALA A 7 -5.74 -14.43 22.39
CA ALA A 7 -7.07 -15.02 22.21
C ALA A 7 -7.16 -16.38 22.93
N ASP A 8 -6.12 -17.20 22.89
CA ASP A 8 -6.06 -18.46 23.64
C ASP A 8 -6.05 -18.25 25.15
N ILE A 9 -5.29 -17.28 25.65
CA ILE A 9 -5.28 -16.90 27.08
C ILE A 9 -6.64 -16.38 27.53
N ALA A 10 -7.32 -15.59 26.69
CA ALA A 10 -8.64 -15.04 27.01
C ALA A 10 -9.70 -16.12 27.27
N ARG A 11 -9.52 -17.33 26.72
CA ARG A 11 -10.41 -18.48 27.00
C ARG A 11 -10.27 -19.01 28.42
N ILE A 12 -9.09 -18.95 29.01
CA ILE A 12 -8.86 -19.32 30.42
C ILE A 12 -9.66 -18.38 31.34
N TYR A 13 -9.82 -17.14 30.91
CA TYR A 13 -10.57 -16.08 31.57
C TYR A 13 -12.04 -16.03 31.16
N TYR A 14 -12.60 -17.13 30.64
CA TYR A 14 -13.98 -17.17 30.16
C TYR A 14 -15.01 -16.76 31.24
N PHE A 15 -14.79 -17.14 32.50
CA PHE A 15 -15.69 -16.81 33.62
C PHE A 15 -15.48 -15.41 34.22
N THR A 16 -14.55 -14.59 33.70
CA THR A 16 -14.35 -13.22 34.19
C THR A 16 -14.90 -12.17 33.23
N THR A 17 -15.37 -11.07 33.80
CA THR A 17 -15.89 -9.90 33.08
C THR A 17 -14.88 -9.28 32.11
N ASN A 18 -13.58 -9.52 32.32
CA ASN A 18 -12.51 -9.01 31.45
C ASN A 18 -12.12 -9.96 30.31
N GLY A 19 -12.51 -11.24 30.36
CA GLY A 19 -12.09 -12.26 29.39
C GLY A 19 -12.53 -11.90 27.96
N PHE A 20 -13.80 -11.48 27.81
CA PHE A 20 -14.34 -11.06 26.52
C PHE A 20 -13.66 -9.81 25.96
N LYS A 21 -13.28 -8.84 26.82
CA LYS A 21 -12.55 -7.64 26.38
C LYS A 21 -11.16 -7.99 25.84
N ILE A 22 -10.45 -8.89 26.52
CA ILE A 22 -9.13 -9.37 26.10
C ILE A 22 -9.27 -10.14 24.77
N TRP A 23 -10.32 -10.96 24.62
CA TRP A 23 -10.63 -11.64 23.37
C TRP A 23 -10.80 -10.65 22.21
N CYS A 24 -11.66 -9.64 22.37
CA CYS A 24 -11.91 -8.64 21.32
C CYS A 24 -10.62 -7.88 20.92
N LEU A 25 -9.81 -7.44 21.89
CA LEU A 25 -8.52 -6.78 21.60
C LEU A 25 -7.56 -7.70 20.83
N SER A 26 -7.52 -8.98 21.21
CA SER A 26 -6.71 -10.01 20.56
C SER A 26 -7.13 -10.23 19.11
N ILE A 27 -8.44 -10.29 18.86
CA ILE A 27 -9.04 -10.43 17.52
C ILE A 27 -8.68 -9.24 16.63
N ILE A 28 -8.70 -8.00 17.15
CA ILE A 28 -8.29 -6.81 16.37
C ILE A 28 -6.83 -6.93 15.92
N MET A 29 -5.92 -7.41 16.79
CA MET A 29 -4.52 -7.64 16.40
C MET A 29 -4.38 -8.72 15.33
N VAL A 30 -5.19 -9.79 15.42
CA VAL A 30 -5.25 -10.84 14.40
C VAL A 30 -5.79 -10.29 13.07
N ALA A 31 -6.85 -9.48 13.11
CA ALA A 31 -7.45 -8.84 11.95
C ALA A 31 -6.45 -7.94 11.21
N ASN A 32 -5.66 -7.16 11.93
CA ASN A 32 -4.58 -6.36 11.36
C ASN A 32 -3.57 -7.25 10.61
N PHE A 33 -3.09 -8.31 11.24
CA PHE A 33 -2.11 -9.20 10.62
C PHE A 33 -2.63 -9.81 9.30
N PHE A 34 -3.86 -10.30 9.28
CA PHE A 34 -4.45 -10.86 8.06
C PHE A 34 -4.70 -9.79 6.98
N SER A 35 -5.15 -8.60 7.37
CA SER A 35 -5.39 -7.48 6.44
C SER A 35 -4.08 -7.02 5.78
N PHE A 36 -3.02 -6.80 6.56
CA PHE A 36 -1.69 -6.48 6.04
C PHE A 36 -1.06 -7.66 5.29
N GLY A 37 -1.32 -8.89 5.72
CA GLY A 37 -0.89 -10.11 5.04
C GLY A 37 -1.44 -10.19 3.62
N LEU A 38 -2.72 -9.85 3.41
CA LEU A 38 -3.30 -9.79 2.06
C LEU A 38 -2.69 -8.65 1.22
N VAL A 39 -2.47 -7.47 1.80
CA VAL A 39 -1.78 -6.38 1.08
C VAL A 39 -0.36 -6.80 0.66
N LEU A 40 0.36 -7.49 1.54
CA LEU A 40 1.68 -8.04 1.24
C LEU A 40 1.61 -9.08 0.13
N ALA A 41 0.65 -10.00 0.18
CA ALA A 41 0.45 -11.02 -0.85
C ALA A 41 0.14 -10.38 -2.22
N VAL A 42 -0.73 -9.36 -2.26
CA VAL A 42 -1.02 -8.58 -3.47
C VAL A 42 0.23 -7.86 -3.96
N SER A 43 1.03 -7.27 -3.05
CA SER A 43 2.28 -6.58 -3.40
C SER A 43 3.33 -7.54 -3.98
N LEU A 44 3.41 -8.77 -3.45
CA LEU A 44 4.29 -9.82 -4.00
C LEU A 44 3.79 -10.29 -5.37
N LEU A 45 2.48 -10.42 -5.55
CA LEU A 45 1.87 -10.76 -6.84
C LEU A 45 2.15 -9.66 -7.89
N ASP A 46 2.10 -8.39 -7.49
CA ASP A 46 2.48 -7.26 -8.34
C ASP A 46 3.98 -7.26 -8.70
N MET A 47 4.82 -7.96 -7.93
CA MET A 47 6.23 -8.14 -8.25
C MET A 47 6.46 -9.10 -9.43
N ILE A 48 5.45 -9.85 -9.89
CA ILE A 48 5.58 -10.74 -11.05
C ILE A 48 5.51 -9.91 -12.34
N PRO A 49 6.56 -9.89 -13.19
CA PRO A 49 6.63 -9.02 -14.37
C PRO A 49 5.74 -9.52 -15.52
N LEU A 50 4.44 -9.23 -15.46
CA LEU A 50 3.45 -9.56 -16.51
C LEU A 50 2.98 -8.27 -17.21
N ARG A 51 3.34 -8.10 -18.48
CA ARG A 51 3.03 -6.87 -19.26
C ARG A 51 1.57 -6.82 -19.71
N LEU A 52 0.64 -6.52 -18.80
CA LEU A 52 -0.76 -6.25 -19.13
C LEU A 52 -0.96 -4.77 -19.47
N GLN A 53 -1.89 -4.48 -20.38
CA GLN A 53 -2.20 -3.12 -20.83
C GLN A 53 -3.29 -2.44 -19.97
N HIS A 54 -4.05 -3.23 -19.21
CA HIS A 54 -5.19 -2.82 -18.41
C HIS A 54 -5.07 -3.39 -17.00
N VAL A 55 -5.26 -2.56 -15.99
CA VAL A 55 -5.15 -2.93 -14.57
C VAL A 55 -6.36 -2.47 -13.78
N VAL A 56 -6.75 -3.27 -12.80
CA VAL A 56 -7.80 -2.93 -11.83
C VAL A 56 -7.14 -2.19 -10.67
N SER A 57 -7.76 -1.10 -10.22
CA SER A 57 -7.29 -0.43 -9.00
C SER A 57 -8.19 -0.72 -7.83
N TYR A 58 -7.57 -0.74 -6.64
CA TYR A 58 -8.26 -0.85 -5.38
C TYR A 58 -7.78 0.25 -4.45
N SER A 59 -8.65 0.67 -3.53
CA SER A 59 -8.29 1.63 -2.49
C SER A 59 -7.75 0.89 -1.27
N ALA A 60 -6.42 0.92 -1.07
CA ALA A 60 -5.78 0.29 0.09
C ALA A 60 -6.29 0.81 1.45
N PRO A 61 -6.53 2.13 1.65
CA PRO A 61 -7.08 2.64 2.91
C PRO A 61 -8.49 2.13 3.20
N VAL A 62 -9.36 2.08 2.18
CA VAL A 62 -10.73 1.56 2.32
C VAL A 62 -10.71 0.07 2.58
N PHE A 63 -9.86 -0.68 1.88
CA PHE A 63 -9.69 -2.11 2.12
C PHE A 63 -9.27 -2.38 3.58
N LEU A 64 -8.21 -1.73 4.05
CA LEU A 64 -7.68 -1.95 5.40
C LEU A 64 -8.70 -1.59 6.47
N SER A 65 -9.35 -0.43 6.39
CA SER A 65 -10.34 -0.02 7.40
C SER A 65 -11.57 -0.93 7.39
N ALA A 66 -12.09 -1.28 6.21
CA ALA A 66 -13.25 -2.15 6.07
C ALA A 66 -12.95 -3.58 6.51
N SER A 67 -11.79 -4.13 6.17
CA SER A 67 -11.41 -5.51 6.53
C SER A 67 -11.21 -5.64 8.04
N ILE A 68 -10.53 -4.70 8.68
CA ILE A 68 -10.32 -4.69 10.14
C ILE A 68 -11.67 -4.60 10.85
N ALA A 69 -12.55 -3.69 10.44
CA ALA A 69 -13.87 -3.54 11.04
C ALA A 69 -14.74 -4.78 10.84
N ALA A 70 -14.79 -5.33 9.61
CA ALA A 70 -15.61 -6.49 9.28
C ALA A 70 -15.15 -7.76 10.02
N ILE A 71 -13.84 -8.01 10.08
CA ILE A 71 -13.29 -9.14 10.87
C ILE A 71 -13.59 -8.95 12.35
N SER A 72 -13.42 -7.73 12.88
CA SER A 72 -13.72 -7.45 14.29
C SER A 72 -15.19 -7.70 14.61
N VAL A 73 -16.13 -7.23 13.78
CA VAL A 73 -17.57 -7.48 13.97
C VAL A 73 -17.93 -8.96 13.82
N ALA A 74 -17.28 -9.67 12.88
CA ALA A 74 -17.54 -11.09 12.67
C ALA A 74 -17.06 -11.95 13.84
N CYS A 75 -15.92 -11.61 14.43
CA CYS A 75 -15.22 -12.41 15.46
C CYS A 75 -15.52 -11.99 16.91
N CYS A 76 -15.91 -10.74 17.16
CA CYS A 76 -16.33 -10.23 18.48
C CYS A 76 -17.79 -10.57 18.79
N LYS A 77 -18.17 -11.83 18.61
CA LYS A 77 -19.50 -12.35 18.97
C LYS A 77 -19.38 -13.25 20.18
N ASP A 78 -20.30 -13.10 21.14
CA ASP A 78 -20.34 -13.95 22.32
C ASP A 78 -20.38 -15.43 21.95
N SER A 79 -21.14 -15.81 20.92
CA SER A 79 -21.22 -17.21 20.45
C SER A 79 -19.87 -17.81 20.04
N LEU A 80 -18.98 -17.01 19.44
CA LEU A 80 -17.64 -17.46 19.04
C LEU A 80 -16.71 -17.53 20.23
N PHE A 81 -16.85 -16.60 21.19
CA PHE A 81 -16.10 -16.65 22.44
C PHE A 81 -16.48 -17.89 23.25
N HIS A 82 -17.78 -18.16 23.42
CA HIS A 82 -18.32 -19.34 24.09
C HIS A 82 -17.93 -20.63 23.35
N GLY A 83 -18.09 -20.67 22.03
CA GLY A 83 -17.75 -21.86 21.23
C GLY A 83 -16.25 -22.16 21.17
N SER A 84 -15.39 -21.19 21.47
CA SER A 84 -13.95 -21.39 21.57
C SER A 84 -13.51 -22.01 22.90
N TYR A 85 -14.36 -21.94 23.93
CA TYR A 85 -14.17 -22.58 25.22
C TYR A 85 -14.62 -24.05 25.11
N THR A 86 -13.67 -24.97 25.12
CA THR A 86 -13.94 -26.41 25.04
C THR A 86 -13.20 -27.14 26.14
N ALA A 87 -13.92 -27.93 26.93
CA ALA A 87 -13.33 -28.90 27.84
C ALA A 87 -12.71 -30.04 27.02
N GLU A 88 -11.37 -30.10 27.04
CA GLU A 88 -10.48 -31.17 26.57
C GLU A 88 -10.77 -31.85 25.21
N GLY A 89 -9.90 -31.63 24.20
CA GLY A 89 -9.73 -32.54 23.05
C GLY A 89 -10.04 -32.00 21.64
N THR A 90 -10.49 -30.75 21.48
CA THR A 90 -10.88 -30.17 20.19
C THR A 90 -9.80 -29.29 19.55
N PRO A 91 -9.85 -29.04 18.22
CA PRO A 91 -8.83 -28.30 17.49
C PRO A 91 -8.64 -26.87 17.99
N THR A 92 -7.45 -26.32 17.76
CA THR A 92 -7.05 -24.95 18.15
C THR A 92 -8.07 -23.88 17.73
N SER A 93 -8.20 -22.82 18.52
CA SER A 93 -9.10 -21.66 18.28
C SER A 93 -9.02 -21.12 16.85
N VAL A 94 -7.84 -21.26 16.22
CA VAL A 94 -7.60 -20.92 14.83
C VAL A 94 -8.64 -21.54 13.90
N LYS A 95 -8.93 -22.84 14.01
CA LYS A 95 -9.85 -23.51 13.09
C LYS A 95 -11.27 -22.95 13.18
N HIS A 96 -11.71 -22.58 14.38
CA HIS A 96 -13.04 -22.01 14.62
C HIS A 96 -13.16 -20.57 14.12
N ILE A 97 -12.10 -19.77 14.26
CA ILE A 97 -12.11 -18.35 13.90
C ILE A 97 -11.74 -18.13 12.42
N MET A 98 -11.02 -19.06 11.80
CA MET A 98 -10.49 -18.90 10.44
C MET A 98 -11.57 -18.61 9.40
N ASN A 99 -12.70 -19.33 9.43
CA ASN A 99 -13.79 -19.07 8.50
C ASN A 99 -14.38 -17.66 8.71
N SER A 100 -14.52 -17.26 9.98
CA SER A 100 -14.99 -15.93 10.38
C SER A 100 -13.99 -14.80 10.07
N ILE A 101 -12.73 -15.11 9.76
CA ILE A 101 -11.73 -14.12 9.30
C ILE A 101 -11.71 -14.08 7.77
N VAL A 102 -11.66 -15.24 7.11
CA VAL A 102 -11.47 -15.32 5.66
C VAL A 102 -12.66 -14.75 4.90
N GLN A 103 -13.90 -15.03 5.34
CA GLN A 103 -15.10 -14.50 4.69
C GLN A 103 -15.13 -12.95 4.67
N PRO A 104 -15.06 -12.23 5.79
CA PRO A 104 -15.08 -10.76 5.78
C PRO A 104 -13.84 -10.17 5.10
N LEU A 105 -12.69 -10.83 5.14
CA LEU A 105 -11.48 -10.40 4.46
C LEU A 105 -11.63 -10.44 2.92
N VAL A 106 -12.20 -11.52 2.38
CA VAL A 106 -12.46 -11.61 0.93
C VAL A 106 -13.57 -10.64 0.52
N VAL A 107 -14.65 -10.54 1.29
CA VAL A 107 -15.76 -9.63 0.99
C VAL A 107 -15.32 -8.17 1.01
N SER A 108 -14.54 -7.75 2.01
CA SER A 108 -13.99 -6.38 2.09
C SER A 108 -13.03 -6.08 0.94
N PHE A 109 -12.22 -7.06 0.50
CA PHE A 109 -11.35 -6.91 -0.66
C PHE A 109 -12.16 -6.71 -1.95
N VAL A 110 -13.15 -7.58 -2.21
CA VAL A 110 -14.03 -7.45 -3.39
C VAL A 110 -14.81 -6.14 -3.34
N CYS A 111 -15.34 -5.74 -2.19
CA CYS A 111 -16.02 -4.46 -2.02
C CYS A 111 -15.10 -3.28 -2.34
N SER A 112 -13.83 -3.32 -1.92
CA SER A 112 -12.86 -2.26 -2.23
C SER A 112 -12.56 -2.16 -3.73
N LEU A 113 -12.53 -3.29 -4.45
CA LEU A 113 -12.39 -3.33 -5.92
C LEU A 113 -13.63 -2.78 -6.61
N VAL A 114 -14.82 -3.19 -6.17
CA VAL A 114 -16.10 -2.72 -6.72
C VAL A 114 -16.27 -1.22 -6.49
N LEU A 115 -16.00 -0.72 -5.28
CA LEU A 115 -16.10 0.70 -4.98
C LEU A 115 -15.15 1.53 -5.84
N SER A 116 -13.91 1.05 -6.03
CA SER A 116 -12.92 1.72 -6.86
C SER A 116 -13.29 1.71 -8.35
N THR A 117 -13.88 0.60 -8.83
CA THR A 117 -14.35 0.50 -10.24
C THR A 117 -15.63 1.30 -10.48
N VAL A 118 -16.57 1.34 -9.55
CA VAL A 118 -17.79 2.16 -9.62
C VAL A 118 -17.43 3.64 -9.59
N TYR A 119 -16.56 4.07 -8.67
CA TYR A 119 -16.07 5.45 -8.62
C TYR A 119 -15.48 5.88 -9.97
N ARG A 120 -14.70 5.00 -10.60
CA ARG A 120 -14.14 5.23 -11.94
C ARG A 120 -15.16 5.24 -13.06
N LEU A 121 -16.16 4.36 -13.00
CA LEU A 121 -17.22 4.33 -14.00
C LEU A 121 -18.06 5.61 -13.94
N VAL A 122 -18.32 6.13 -12.74
CA VAL A 122 -19.06 7.39 -12.53
C VAL A 122 -18.23 8.60 -12.97
N ALA A 123 -16.96 8.67 -12.57
CA ALA A 123 -16.11 9.83 -12.86
C ALA A 123 -15.60 9.88 -14.32
N HIS A 124 -15.24 8.73 -14.89
CA HIS A 124 -14.48 8.64 -16.14
C HIS A 124 -15.11 7.73 -17.21
N LYS A 125 -16.26 7.10 -16.93
CA LYS A 125 -16.96 6.16 -17.85
C LYS A 125 -16.10 5.01 -18.37
N ARG A 126 -15.06 4.63 -17.64
CA ARG A 126 -14.14 3.52 -17.97
C ARG A 126 -13.94 2.62 -16.76
N VAL A 127 -13.96 1.32 -16.98
CA VAL A 127 -13.83 0.29 -15.92
C VAL A 127 -12.36 0.02 -15.58
N PHE A 128 -11.49 -0.03 -16.60
CA PHE A 128 -10.08 -0.37 -16.44
C PHE A 128 -9.18 0.84 -16.61
N MET A 129 -8.09 0.87 -15.85
CA MET A 129 -7.04 1.87 -16.03
C MET A 129 -6.14 1.48 -17.19
N ALA A 130 -6.05 2.33 -18.20
CA ALA A 130 -5.16 2.12 -19.33
C ALA A 130 -3.72 2.51 -18.94
N LEU A 131 -2.80 1.54 -18.96
CA LEU A 131 -1.38 1.76 -18.67
C LEU A 131 -0.58 2.23 -19.89
N GLY A 132 -1.23 2.39 -21.05
CA GLY A 132 -0.57 2.81 -22.30
C GLY A 132 0.22 4.11 -22.15
N TRP A 133 -0.28 5.03 -21.33
CA TRP A 133 0.39 6.29 -21.02
C TRP A 133 1.71 6.12 -20.25
N CYS A 134 1.80 5.15 -19.33
CA CYS A 134 3.01 4.93 -18.54
C CYS A 134 4.23 4.60 -19.41
N LYS A 135 4.02 4.09 -20.64
CA LYS A 135 5.08 3.85 -21.64
C LYS A 135 5.63 5.12 -22.28
N THR A 136 4.88 6.22 -22.24
CA THR A 136 5.31 7.52 -22.81
C THR A 136 6.12 8.34 -21.81
N ASN A 137 6.07 7.99 -20.53
CA ASN A 137 6.82 8.66 -19.49
C ASN A 137 8.19 8.00 -19.28
N SER A 138 9.26 8.79 -19.44
CA SER A 138 10.64 8.30 -19.29
C SER A 138 10.85 7.67 -17.91
N PHE A 139 10.35 8.28 -16.83
CA PHE A 139 10.52 7.75 -15.47
C PHE A 139 9.73 6.46 -15.21
N LEU A 140 8.46 6.38 -15.63
CA LEU A 140 7.64 5.18 -15.44
C LEU A 140 8.04 4.01 -16.35
N THR A 141 8.78 4.27 -17.42
CA THR A 141 9.38 3.19 -18.22
C THR A 141 10.49 2.49 -17.42
N PHE A 142 11.18 3.22 -16.54
CA PHE A 142 12.20 2.66 -15.64
C PHE A 142 11.61 2.12 -14.33
N ALA A 143 10.61 2.80 -13.77
CA ALA A 143 9.91 2.33 -12.58
C ALA A 143 8.93 1.22 -12.99
N LYS A 144 9.29 -0.04 -12.69
CA LYS A 144 8.49 -1.24 -12.97
C LYS A 144 6.98 -0.97 -12.82
N THR A 145 6.25 -1.03 -13.92
CA THR A 145 4.81 -0.77 -13.94
C THR A 145 4.06 -1.90 -13.24
N PRO A 146 2.98 -1.58 -12.51
CA PRO A 146 2.16 -2.60 -11.86
C PRO A 146 1.45 -3.44 -12.91
N ASN A 147 1.19 -4.71 -12.57
CA ASN A 147 0.86 -5.73 -13.56
C ASN A 147 -0.62 -6.13 -13.54
N PHE A 148 -1.24 -6.37 -12.38
CA PHE A 148 -2.62 -6.91 -12.31
C PHE A 148 -3.58 -6.05 -11.49
N ILE A 149 -3.16 -5.67 -10.29
CA ILE A 149 -3.92 -4.83 -9.38
C ILE A 149 -3.01 -3.67 -8.95
N THR A 150 -3.55 -2.47 -8.71
CA THR A 150 -2.71 -1.40 -8.16
C THR A 150 -3.48 -0.47 -7.25
N ALA A 151 -2.87 -0.13 -6.11
CA ALA A 151 -3.34 0.96 -5.27
C ALA A 151 -2.75 2.33 -5.68
N LEU A 152 -1.85 2.35 -6.69
CA LEU A 152 -1.21 3.60 -7.11
C LEU A 152 -2.16 4.46 -7.94
N PRO A 153 -2.21 5.78 -7.69
CA PRO A 153 -3.00 6.70 -8.49
C PRO A 153 -2.28 7.03 -9.81
N LEU A 154 -2.16 6.05 -10.71
CA LEU A 154 -1.51 6.18 -12.03
C LEU A 154 -2.47 6.70 -13.12
N GLU A 155 -3.55 7.36 -12.72
CA GLU A 155 -4.60 7.78 -13.63
C GLU A 155 -4.15 8.97 -14.49
N GLN A 156 -4.49 8.93 -15.78
CA GLN A 156 -4.11 9.95 -16.74
C GLN A 156 -4.66 11.34 -16.38
N THR A 157 -5.76 11.44 -15.63
CA THR A 157 -6.31 12.71 -15.15
C THR A 157 -5.46 13.40 -14.09
N ASN A 158 -4.55 12.67 -13.44
CA ASN A 158 -3.53 13.22 -12.56
C ASN A 158 -2.24 13.58 -13.33
N GLU A 159 -2.24 13.55 -14.65
CA GLU A 159 -1.09 13.98 -15.45
C GLU A 159 -1.03 15.51 -15.58
N ILE A 160 0.17 16.06 -15.55
CA ILE A 160 0.44 17.43 -16.00
C ILE A 160 0.99 17.34 -17.42
N ARG A 161 0.33 18.01 -18.37
CA ARG A 161 0.84 18.20 -19.73
C ARG A 161 1.71 19.45 -19.78
N ILE A 162 2.99 19.27 -20.08
CA ILE A 162 3.93 20.38 -20.36
C ILE A 162 4.41 20.19 -21.80
N GLY A 163 3.93 21.06 -22.70
CA GLY A 163 4.15 20.90 -24.14
C GLY A 163 3.55 19.60 -24.68
N ASN A 164 4.33 18.83 -25.44
CA ASN A 164 3.91 17.55 -26.03
C ASN A 164 4.25 16.31 -25.16
N LYS A 165 4.71 16.51 -23.92
CA LYS A 165 5.08 15.44 -22.97
C LYS A 165 4.13 15.46 -21.77
N MET A 166 3.87 14.29 -21.20
CA MET A 166 2.96 14.10 -20.07
C MET A 166 3.73 13.58 -18.85
N PHE A 167 3.47 14.17 -17.68
CA PHE A 167 4.17 13.90 -16.42
C PHE A 167 3.21 13.51 -15.29
N CYS A 168 3.63 12.68 -14.34
CA CYS A 168 2.83 12.38 -13.15
C CYS A 168 2.77 13.61 -12.24
N LYS A 169 1.60 13.98 -11.72
CA LYS A 169 1.54 14.93 -10.60
C LYS A 169 2.38 14.40 -9.45
N PRO A 170 3.22 15.24 -8.84
CA PRO A 170 3.76 14.90 -7.54
C PRO A 170 2.63 14.94 -6.50
N SER A 171 2.77 14.16 -5.43
CA SER A 171 1.75 13.99 -4.39
C SER A 171 1.21 15.34 -3.87
N PRO A 172 -0.06 15.46 -3.44
CA PRO A 172 -0.67 16.73 -3.05
C PRO A 172 0.07 17.49 -1.93
N GLU A 173 0.88 16.82 -1.10
CA GLU A 173 1.72 17.44 -0.08
C GLU A 173 2.96 18.20 -0.61
N SER A 174 3.24 18.19 -1.93
CA SER A 174 4.46 18.78 -2.50
C SER A 174 4.28 20.10 -3.25
N VAL A 175 3.12 20.75 -3.18
CA VAL A 175 2.81 21.93 -4.03
C VAL A 175 3.47 23.23 -3.51
N ALA A 176 4.24 23.19 -2.44
CA ALA A 176 4.97 24.35 -1.90
C ALA A 176 6.48 24.08 -1.83
N SER A 177 7.18 24.13 -2.96
CA SER A 177 8.61 24.44 -2.95
C SER A 177 9.00 25.25 -4.16
N ASP A 178 9.33 26.51 -3.84
CA ASP A 178 10.01 27.56 -4.57
C ASP A 178 10.38 27.35 -6.05
N LYS A 179 9.95 28.32 -6.84
CA LYS A 179 10.50 28.68 -8.15
C LYS A 179 11.92 29.23 -8.01
N SER A 180 12.89 28.43 -7.55
CA SER A 180 14.30 28.86 -7.56
C SER A 180 15.02 28.29 -8.77
N ASN A 181 15.39 29.19 -9.69
CA ASN A 181 16.30 29.03 -10.84
C ASN A 181 16.97 27.65 -11.00
N ALA A 182 16.50 26.92 -12.01
CA ALA A 182 17.03 25.63 -12.44
C ALA A 182 18.41 25.78 -13.10
N THR A 183 19.48 25.73 -12.29
CA THR A 183 20.86 25.61 -12.82
C THR A 183 21.57 24.34 -12.35
N SER A 184 21.00 23.61 -11.38
CA SER A 184 21.62 22.39 -10.83
C SER A 184 20.75 21.14 -11.04
N PRO A 185 21.32 20.01 -11.50
CA PRO A 185 20.55 18.80 -11.76
C PRO A 185 20.05 18.17 -10.44
N HIS A 186 18.75 17.92 -10.35
CA HIS A 186 18.15 17.23 -9.21
C HIS A 186 18.56 15.75 -9.23
N ARG A 187 18.85 15.17 -8.07
CA ARG A 187 19.25 13.76 -7.93
C ARG A 187 18.11 12.95 -7.33
N VAL A 188 17.69 11.89 -8.02
CA VAL A 188 16.58 11.04 -7.59
C VAL A 188 17.09 9.92 -6.71
N ILE A 189 16.53 9.81 -5.51
CA ILE A 189 16.80 8.76 -4.55
C ILE A 189 15.50 8.15 -4.06
N SER A 190 15.57 6.91 -3.57
CA SER A 190 14.42 6.26 -2.93
C SER A 190 14.09 6.97 -1.62
N ILE A 191 12.79 7.10 -1.30
CA ILE A 191 12.33 7.69 -0.03
C ILE A 191 12.83 6.91 1.19
N TYR A 192 13.00 5.59 1.06
CA TYR A 192 13.56 4.74 2.12
C TYR A 192 15.04 5.02 2.37
N ALA A 193 15.74 5.62 1.40
CA ALA A 193 17.12 6.02 1.53
C ALA A 193 17.28 7.46 2.02
N LEU A 194 16.19 8.17 2.36
CA LEU A 194 16.25 9.57 2.78
C LEU A 194 17.07 9.74 4.07
N VAL A 195 16.74 8.96 5.11
CA VAL A 195 17.47 8.99 6.40
C VAL A 195 18.94 8.61 6.19
N ALA A 196 19.19 7.55 5.40
CA ALA A 196 20.53 7.12 5.05
C ALA A 196 21.29 8.21 4.26
N SER A 197 20.62 8.99 3.42
CA SER A 197 21.24 10.04 2.62
C SER A 197 21.61 11.27 3.45
N MET A 198 20.89 11.53 4.54
CA MET A 198 21.20 12.61 5.49
C MET A 198 22.39 12.27 6.38
N LEU A 199 22.49 11.01 6.82
CA LEU A 199 23.55 10.55 7.73
C LEU A 199 24.82 10.13 6.97
N PHE A 200 24.67 9.39 5.87
CA PHE A 200 25.76 8.76 5.13
C PHE A 200 25.52 8.82 3.61
N PRO A 201 25.66 10.00 2.97
CA PRO A 201 25.35 10.17 1.55
C PRO A 201 26.12 9.18 0.66
N SER A 202 27.38 8.86 0.99
CA SER A 202 28.20 7.91 0.21
C SER A 202 27.68 6.47 0.16
N PHE A 203 26.77 6.07 1.04
CA PHE A 203 26.16 4.73 1.03
C PHE A 203 24.91 4.66 0.16
N VAL A 204 24.32 5.80 -0.20
CA VAL A 204 23.06 5.83 -0.94
C VAL A 204 23.33 5.85 -2.44
N GLN A 205 22.72 4.89 -3.13
CA GLN A 205 22.73 4.82 -4.59
C GLN A 205 21.71 5.80 -5.17
N GLN A 206 22.15 6.56 -6.17
CA GLN A 206 21.29 7.42 -6.96
C GLN A 206 20.63 6.61 -8.08
N TYR A 207 19.34 6.84 -8.32
CA TYR A 207 18.59 6.21 -9.40
C TYR A 207 18.77 6.94 -10.73
N GLY A 208 18.91 8.26 -10.69
CA GLY A 208 19.18 9.09 -11.88
C GLY A 208 19.22 10.58 -11.57
N THR A 209 19.55 11.38 -12.57
CA THR A 209 19.51 12.84 -12.52
C THR A 209 18.32 13.36 -13.31
N ILE A 210 17.64 14.38 -12.79
CA ILE A 210 16.67 15.17 -13.56
C ILE A 210 17.38 16.47 -13.93
N SER A 211 17.54 16.68 -15.23
CA SER A 211 18.08 17.92 -15.82
C SER A 211 17.17 18.33 -16.97
N ASN A 212 16.77 19.59 -17.05
CA ASN A 212 15.92 20.12 -18.12
C ASN A 212 14.64 19.27 -18.33
N ASN A 213 13.95 18.92 -17.24
CA ASN A 213 12.70 18.15 -17.28
C ASN A 213 12.78 16.75 -17.89
N GLU A 214 14.00 16.23 -18.06
CA GLU A 214 14.24 14.89 -18.54
C GLU A 214 15.00 14.07 -17.49
N PHE A 215 14.45 12.89 -17.20
CA PHE A 215 15.11 11.93 -16.33
C PHE A 215 16.18 11.19 -17.12
N THR A 216 17.44 11.39 -16.74
CA THR A 216 18.60 10.68 -17.27
C THR A 216 19.07 9.65 -16.26
N GLN A 217 19.04 8.38 -16.66
CA GLN A 217 19.54 7.28 -15.84
C GLN A 217 21.06 7.39 -15.68
N LYS A 218 21.53 7.33 -14.44
CA LYS A 218 22.96 7.13 -14.12
C LYS A 218 23.09 5.89 -13.25
N THR A 219 23.27 4.75 -13.89
CA THR A 219 23.34 3.45 -13.23
C THR A 219 24.53 3.40 -12.27
N LYS A 220 24.25 3.17 -10.97
CA LYS A 220 25.24 2.91 -9.89
C LYS A 220 26.15 4.07 -9.45
N LYS A 221 25.77 5.34 -9.64
CA LYS A 221 26.52 6.44 -9.02
C LYS A 221 26.09 6.64 -7.56
N LYS A 222 27.04 6.56 -6.62
CA LYS A 222 26.82 6.95 -5.21
C LYS A 222 26.66 8.46 -5.11
N LEU A 223 25.90 8.96 -4.14
CA LEU A 223 25.85 10.40 -3.89
C LEU A 223 27.24 10.92 -3.50
N GLU A 224 27.52 12.15 -3.93
CA GLU A 224 28.76 12.83 -3.55
C GLU A 224 28.65 13.24 -2.08
N LYS A 225 29.78 13.37 -1.38
CA LYS A 225 29.80 13.90 0.00
C LYS A 225 29.55 15.41 -0.02
N LYS A 226 28.30 15.80 -0.27
CA LYS A 226 27.84 17.20 -0.27
C LYS A 226 26.58 17.31 0.56
N LYS A 227 26.31 18.51 1.09
CA LYS A 227 25.05 18.82 1.76
C LYS A 227 23.97 18.95 0.71
N TYR A 228 22.93 18.12 0.79
CA TYR A 228 21.79 18.15 -0.13
C TYR A 228 20.61 18.82 0.55
N ASN A 229 19.84 19.59 -0.22
CA ASN A 229 18.50 19.98 0.17
C ASN A 229 17.53 18.91 -0.35
N HIS A 230 16.71 18.35 0.53
CA HIS A 230 15.83 17.24 0.21
C HIS A 230 14.41 17.76 0.04
N THR A 231 13.84 17.61 -1.16
CA THR A 231 12.44 17.93 -1.45
C THR A 231 11.69 16.68 -1.86
N ARG A 232 10.45 16.53 -1.39
CA ARG A 232 9.53 15.49 -1.87
C ARG A 232 8.82 16.02 -3.11
N GLY A 233 8.75 15.23 -4.18
CA GLY A 233 7.87 15.53 -5.31
C GLY A 233 8.35 16.59 -6.30
N ALA A 234 9.60 17.03 -6.29
CA ALA A 234 10.14 17.84 -7.39
C ALA A 234 10.50 16.97 -8.61
N CYS A 235 9.53 16.23 -9.13
CA CYS A 235 9.63 15.65 -10.47
C CYS A 235 8.98 16.64 -11.43
N VAL A 236 9.81 17.50 -12.03
CA VAL A 236 9.51 18.30 -13.21
C VAL A 236 8.62 19.53 -12.96
N VAL A 237 9.18 20.72 -13.17
CA VAL A 237 8.44 21.96 -13.52
C VAL A 237 8.80 22.30 -14.93
#